data_AF-S0K6F0-F1
#
_entry.id   AF-S0K6F0-F1
#
_cell.length_a   1.000
_cell.length_b   1.000
_cell.length_c   1.000
_cell.angle_alpha   90.00
_cell.angle_beta   90.00
_cell.angle_gamma   90.00
#
_symmetry.space_group_name_H-M   'P 1'
#
loop_
_entity.id
_entity.type
_entity.pdbx_description
1 polymer ?
#
loop_
_entity_poly.entity_id
_entity_poly.type
_entity_poly.pdbx_seq_one_letter_code
_entity_poly.pdbx_strand_id
1 'polypeptide(L)'
;MAEAIVIGIFLALLLVIQIRDQKEIVILAKRNFIKVGLALTLALSILIVFWPQQFADQIKLCIFAVMIASSGLLREGLTQKRLIKFGVLAGNYQQFETIQLEDSRLGETFITFYKGRNSHFSMLFGQDLKSIEKFLSQNGLENKLVIGEMPEDKGITIPKKPQKSNVKN
;
A
#
# COMPACT_ATOMS: atom_id res chain seq x y z
N MET A 1 35.94 -0.57 2.70
CA MET A 1 35.35 0.39 3.66
C MET A 1 34.38 1.36 3.00
N ALA A 2 34.75 2.04 1.91
CA ALA A 2 33.87 2.97 1.19
C ALA A 2 32.54 2.36 0.72
N GLU A 3 32.55 1.16 0.15
CA GLU A 3 31.33 0.45 -0.30
C GLU A 3 30.32 0.23 0.83
N ALA A 4 30.79 -0.18 2.02
CA ALA A 4 29.93 -0.38 3.19
C ALA A 4 29.27 0.91 3.66
N ILE A 5 29.99 2.03 3.56
CA ILE A 5 29.47 3.36 3.90
C ILE A 5 28.39 3.77 2.91
N VAL A 6 28.63 3.58 1.60
CA VAL A 6 27.64 3.91 0.55
C VAL A 6 26.36 3.09 0.71
N ILE A 7 26.48 1.77 0.93
CA ILE A 7 25.32 0.89 1.17
C ILE A 7 24.58 1.31 2.45
N GLY A 8 25.30 1.61 3.52
CA GLY A 8 24.71 2.07 4.78
C GLY A 8 23.91 3.36 4.62
N ILE A 9 24.46 4.35 3.90
CA ILE A 9 23.77 5.61 3.60
C ILE A 9 22.52 5.35 2.75
N PHE A 10 22.64 4.53 1.71
CA PHE A 10 21.52 4.20 0.84
C PHE A 10 20.36 3.55 1.61
N LEU A 11 20.66 2.54 2.44
CA LEU A 11 19.65 1.86 3.24
C LEU A 11 19.02 2.78 4.30
N ALA A 12 19.82 3.65 4.93
CA ALA A 12 19.30 4.65 5.87
C ALA A 12 18.34 5.63 5.17
N LEU A 13 18.69 6.08 3.95
CA LEU A 13 17.84 6.96 3.16
C LEU A 13 16.53 6.29 2.78
N LEU A 14 16.55 5.01 2.38
CA LEU A 14 15.32 4.25 2.13
C LEU A 14 14.43 4.14 3.37
N LEU A 15 15.03 3.93 4.55
CA LEU A 15 14.29 3.85 5.81
C LEU A 15 13.63 5.21 6.15
N VAL A 16 14.34 6.32 5.94
CA VAL A 16 13.77 7.67 6.13
C VAL A 16 12.59 7.93 5.20
N ILE A 17 12.68 7.52 3.93
CA ILE A 17 11.55 7.64 2.98
C ILE A 17 10.35 6.84 3.49
N GLN A 18 10.57 5.60 3.92
CA GLN A 18 9.50 4.76 4.47
C GLN A 18 8.84 5.38 5.71
N ILE A 19 9.61 5.98 6.61
CA ILE A 19 9.06 6.68 7.79
C ILE A 19 8.25 7.92 7.37
N ARG A 20 8.73 8.69 6.39
CA ARG A 20 7.99 9.86 5.90
C ARG A 20 6.64 9.46 5.34
N ASP A 21 6.60 8.38 4.57
CA ASP A 21 5.38 7.84 3.98
C ASP A 21 4.35 7.47 5.07
N GLN A 22 4.78 6.90 6.19
CA GLN A 22 3.87 6.60 7.31
C GLN A 22 3.15 7.81 7.88
N LYS A 23 3.78 9.00 7.85
CA LYS A 23 3.19 10.23 8.40
C LYS A 23 2.06 10.78 7.53
N GLU A 24 2.01 10.41 6.25
CA GLU A 24 0.96 10.86 5.33
C GLU A 24 -0.31 10.01 5.41
N ILE A 25 -0.30 8.90 6.16
CA ILE A 25 -1.44 7.99 6.30
C ILE A 25 -2.51 8.63 7.19
N VAL A 26 -3.69 8.80 6.61
CA VAL A 26 -4.88 9.36 7.30
C VAL A 26 -5.78 8.25 7.80
N ILE A 27 -6.02 7.21 6.97
CA ILE A 27 -6.82 6.04 7.35
C ILE A 27 -5.90 4.82 7.40
N LEU A 28 -5.81 4.20 8.58
CA LEU A 28 -4.98 3.03 8.81
C LEU A 28 -5.74 1.75 8.42
N ALA A 29 -5.07 0.89 7.66
CA ALA A 29 -5.55 -0.46 7.42
C ALA A 29 -5.40 -1.33 8.67
N LYS A 30 -6.23 -2.37 8.77
CA LYS A 30 -6.16 -3.34 9.85
C LYS A 30 -4.82 -4.06 9.79
N ARG A 31 -4.08 -3.97 10.88
CA ARG A 31 -2.76 -4.58 10.99
C ARG A 31 -2.88 -6.10 11.06
N ASN A 32 -2.11 -6.80 10.25
CA ASN A 32 -2.01 -8.25 10.32
C ASN A 32 -0.88 -8.65 11.30
N PHE A 33 -1.25 -9.05 12.52
CA PHE A 33 -0.30 -9.47 13.55
C PHE A 33 0.55 -10.68 13.15
N ILE A 34 0.02 -11.58 12.31
CA ILE A 34 0.76 -12.75 11.81
C ILE A 34 1.92 -12.29 10.93
N LYS A 35 1.68 -11.35 10.02
CA LYS A 35 2.74 -10.75 9.17
C LYS A 35 3.81 -10.09 10.02
N VAL A 36 3.42 -9.36 11.07
CA VAL A 36 4.35 -8.69 11.98
C VAL A 36 5.22 -9.71 12.71
N GLY A 37 4.61 -10.76 13.28
CA GLY A 37 5.33 -11.83 13.97
C GLY A 37 6.31 -12.53 13.03
N LEU A 38 5.87 -12.88 11.82
CA LEU A 38 6.71 -13.52 10.81
C LEU A 38 7.93 -12.65 10.44
N ALA A 39 7.72 -11.35 10.20
CA ALA A 39 8.79 -10.42 9.85
C ALA A 39 9.81 -10.26 10.99
N LEU A 40 9.35 -10.18 12.24
CA LEU A 40 10.20 -10.12 13.42
C LEU A 40 11.03 -11.39 13.60
N THR A 41 10.39 -12.56 13.49
CA THR A 41 11.09 -13.85 13.55
C THR A 41 12.15 -13.94 12.46
N LEU A 42 11.83 -13.56 11.23
CA LEU A 42 12.78 -13.60 10.10
C LEU A 42 13.96 -12.66 10.32
N ALA A 43 13.71 -11.44 10.80
CA ALA A 43 14.75 -10.46 11.10
C ALA A 43 15.71 -10.97 12.19
N LEU A 44 15.18 -11.57 13.26
CA LEU A 44 15.98 -12.17 14.33
C LEU A 44 16.78 -13.38 13.83
N SER A 45 16.16 -14.27 13.05
CA SER A 45 16.83 -15.44 12.50
C SER A 45 18.03 -15.05 11.64
N ILE A 46 17.91 -14.01 10.80
CA ILE A 46 19.01 -13.55 9.95
C ILE A 46 20.16 -12.98 10.79
N LEU A 47 19.86 -12.23 11.85
CA LEU A 47 20.90 -11.71 12.75
C LEU A 47 21.67 -12.84 13.44
N ILE A 48 20.98 -13.90 13.87
CA ILE A 48 21.62 -15.02 14.58
C ILE A 48 22.43 -15.90 13.62
N VAL A 49 21.86 -16.25 12.46
CA VAL A 49 22.47 -17.21 11.52
C VAL A 49 23.62 -16.61 10.73
N PHE A 50 23.50 -15.34 10.33
CA PHE A 50 24.46 -14.69 9.43
C PHE A 50 25.39 -13.69 10.13
N TRP A 51 25.55 -13.78 11.46
CA TRP A 51 26.35 -12.82 12.22
C TRP A 51 27.82 -12.80 11.76
N PRO A 52 28.32 -11.69 11.18
CA PRO A 52 29.68 -11.62 10.66
C PRO A 52 30.67 -11.15 11.73
N GLN A 53 31.94 -11.53 11.59
CA GLN A 53 33.05 -11.09 12.45
C GLN A 53 33.46 -9.63 12.18
N GLN A 54 33.28 -9.14 10.94
CA GLN A 54 33.69 -7.81 10.55
C GLN A 54 32.64 -6.75 10.90
N PHE A 55 33.07 -5.68 11.57
CA PHE A 55 32.19 -4.60 12.05
C PHE A 55 31.38 -3.92 10.93
N ALA A 56 31.99 -3.71 9.76
CA ALA A 56 31.29 -3.12 8.62
C ALA A 56 30.13 -3.99 8.12
N ASP A 57 30.27 -5.31 8.17
CA ASP A 57 29.22 -6.24 7.72
C ASP A 57 28.17 -6.46 8.81
N GLN A 58 28.53 -6.30 10.09
CA GLN A 58 27.56 -6.27 11.20
C GLN A 58 26.59 -5.10 11.02
N ILE A 59 27.09 -3.91 10.67
CA ILE A 59 26.25 -2.74 10.42
C ILE A 59 25.29 -3.00 9.25
N LYS A 60 25.78 -3.56 8.14
CA LYS A 60 24.92 -3.90 6.98
C LYS A 60 23.82 -4.88 7.38
N LEU A 61 24.17 -5.95 8.11
CA LEU A 61 23.22 -6.96 8.54
C LEU A 61 22.16 -6.38 9.48
N CYS A 62 22.57 -5.54 10.44
CA CYS A 62 21.65 -4.84 11.34
C CYS A 62 20.66 -3.96 10.56
N ILE A 63 21.14 -3.16 9.60
CA ILE A 63 20.26 -2.32 8.78
C ILE A 63 19.31 -3.17 7.93
N PHE A 64 19.81 -4.28 7.37
CA PHE A 64 18.99 -5.21 6.60
C PHE A 64 17.91 -5.88 7.45
N ALA A 65 18.26 -6.33 8.66
CA ALA A 65 17.30 -6.88 9.62
C ALA A 65 16.24 -5.85 10.04
N VAL A 66 16.65 -4.59 10.24
CA VAL A 66 15.71 -3.49 10.52
C VAL A 66 14.78 -3.25 9.34
N MET A 67 15.26 -3.34 8.10
CA MET A 67 14.39 -3.25 6.91
C MET A 67 13.35 -4.38 6.87
N ILE A 68 13.77 -5.61 7.16
CA ILE A 68 12.85 -6.76 7.21
C ILE A 68 11.82 -6.55 8.31
N ALA A 69 12.25 -6.19 9.52
CA ALA A 69 11.32 -5.92 10.62
C ALA A 69 10.36 -4.76 10.28
N SER A 70 10.86 -3.72 9.64
CA SER A 70 10.07 -2.59 9.16
C SER A 70 9.00 -3.02 8.18
N SER A 71 9.25 -4.02 7.33
CA SER A 71 8.23 -4.53 6.41
C SER A 71 6.99 -5.12 7.10
N GLY A 72 7.13 -5.64 8.32
CA GLY A 72 6.00 -6.11 9.12
C GLY A 72 5.43 -5.06 10.07
N LEU A 73 6.25 -4.12 10.54
CA LEU A 73 5.86 -3.12 11.54
C LEU A 73 5.21 -1.88 10.94
N LEU A 74 5.64 -1.48 9.75
CA LEU A 74 5.13 -0.31 9.05
C LEU A 74 3.67 -0.53 8.68
N ARG A 75 2.87 0.52 8.88
CA ARG A 75 1.43 0.46 8.70
C ARG A 75 1.11 0.70 7.24
N GLU A 76 0.07 0.02 6.77
CA GLU A 76 -0.52 0.27 5.46
C GLU A 76 -1.76 1.15 5.64
N GLY A 77 -2.12 1.90 4.60
CA GLY A 77 -3.30 2.75 4.70
C GLY A 77 -3.47 3.73 3.57
N LEU A 78 -4.54 4.51 3.68
CA LEU A 78 -4.93 5.54 2.72
C LEU A 78 -4.35 6.89 3.15
N THR A 79 -3.67 7.54 2.21
CA THR A 79 -3.36 8.98 2.31
C THR A 79 -4.36 9.77 1.48
N GLN A 80 -4.28 11.10 1.50
CA GLN A 80 -5.11 11.94 0.65
C GLN A 80 -4.88 11.73 -0.86
N LYS A 81 -3.67 11.32 -1.27
CA LYS A 81 -3.27 11.30 -2.69
C LYS A 81 -2.95 9.90 -3.24
N ARG A 82 -2.64 8.97 -2.35
CA ARG A 82 -2.15 7.64 -2.71
C ARG A 82 -2.50 6.60 -1.64
N LEU A 83 -2.56 5.35 -2.06
CA LEU A 83 -2.49 4.24 -1.14
C LEU A 83 -1.03 3.95 -0.80
N ILE A 84 -0.74 3.79 0.49
CA ILE A 84 0.54 3.29 0.98
C ILE A 84 0.36 1.81 1.34
N LYS A 85 0.96 0.96 0.52
CA LYS A 85 1.06 -0.49 0.75
C LYS A 85 2.53 -0.88 0.71
N PHE A 86 2.96 -1.72 1.65
CA PHE A 86 4.35 -2.12 1.70
C PHE A 86 4.63 -3.19 0.63
N GLY A 87 5.66 -3.02 -0.19
CA GLY A 87 6.04 -3.96 -1.26
C GLY A 87 5.27 -3.84 -2.58
N VAL A 88 4.15 -3.11 -2.61
CA VAL A 88 3.47 -2.70 -3.84
C VAL A 88 3.70 -1.20 -3.99
N LEU A 89 4.49 -0.79 -4.99
CA LEU A 89 4.77 0.63 -5.28
C LEU A 89 3.54 1.50 -5.00
N ALA A 90 3.70 2.50 -4.12
CA ALA A 90 2.64 3.39 -3.67
C ALA A 90 1.80 3.86 -4.87
N GLY A 91 0.58 3.32 -4.98
CA GLY A 91 -0.28 3.58 -6.11
C GLY A 91 -0.96 4.92 -5.92
N ASN A 92 -0.62 5.89 -6.76
CA ASN A 92 -1.47 7.07 -6.93
C ASN A 92 -2.87 6.59 -7.32
N TYR A 93 -3.92 7.13 -6.71
CA TYR A 93 -5.29 6.72 -6.99
C TYR A 93 -5.70 6.88 -8.47
N GLN A 94 -5.00 7.73 -9.22
CA GLN A 94 -5.19 7.86 -10.66
C GLN A 94 -4.90 6.55 -11.44
N GLN A 95 -4.03 5.68 -10.91
CA GLN A 95 -3.66 4.43 -11.56
C GLN A 95 -4.72 3.33 -11.41
N PHE A 96 -5.69 3.50 -10.52
CA PHE A 96 -6.78 2.54 -10.34
C PHE A 96 -7.92 2.88 -11.30
N GLU A 97 -8.46 1.87 -11.98
CA GLU A 97 -9.65 1.99 -12.82
C GLU A 97 -10.90 2.07 -11.93
N THR A 98 -10.97 1.18 -10.94
CA THR A 98 -12.12 1.03 -10.05
C THR A 98 -11.67 0.76 -8.61
N ILE A 99 -12.41 1.26 -7.64
CA ILE A 99 -12.23 1.03 -6.21
C ILE A 99 -13.56 0.49 -5.67
N GLN A 100 -13.58 -0.77 -5.28
CA GLN A 100 -14.76 -1.43 -4.72
C GLN A 100 -14.73 -1.36 -3.20
N LEU A 101 -15.86 -1.04 -2.58
CA LEU A 101 -16.06 -0.97 -1.15
C LEU A 101 -17.12 -2.00 -0.72
N GLU A 102 -16.74 -2.88 0.18
CA GLU A 102 -17.63 -3.89 0.77
C GLU A 102 -17.67 -3.71 2.29
N ASP A 103 -18.87 -3.83 2.86
CA ASP A 103 -19.03 -3.85 4.32
C ASP A 103 -18.74 -5.26 4.84
N SER A 104 -17.80 -5.37 5.76
CA SER A 104 -17.55 -6.60 6.49
C SER A 104 -18.49 -6.66 7.69
N ARG A 105 -18.94 -7.87 8.04
CA ARG A 105 -19.95 -8.14 9.09
C ARG A 105 -19.63 -7.60 10.50
N LEU A 106 -18.45 -7.00 10.70
CA LEU A 106 -17.93 -6.48 11.96
C LEU A 106 -17.74 -4.94 11.96
N GLY A 107 -18.35 -4.22 11.02
CA GLY A 107 -18.17 -2.76 10.88
C GLY A 107 -16.80 -2.37 10.34
N GLU A 108 -16.17 -3.29 9.62
CA GLU A 108 -14.88 -3.11 8.94
C GLU A 108 -15.14 -2.98 7.44
N THR A 109 -14.42 -2.10 6.75
CA THR A 109 -14.59 -1.94 5.30
C THR A 109 -13.51 -2.71 4.56
N PHE A 110 -13.91 -3.60 3.65
CA PHE A 110 -13.01 -4.25 2.72
C PHE A 110 -12.95 -3.43 1.43
N ILE A 111 -11.76 -2.99 1.06
CA ILE A 111 -11.54 -2.19 -0.15
C ILE A 111 -10.72 -2.99 -1.14
N THR A 112 -11.24 -3.15 -2.34
CA THR A 112 -10.52 -3.75 -3.47
C THR A 112 -10.19 -2.68 -4.51
N PHE A 113 -8.91 -2.52 -4.81
CA PHE A 113 -8.41 -1.57 -5.80
C PHE A 113 -8.05 -2.34 -7.07
N TYR A 114 -8.68 -1.99 -8.18
CA TYR A 114 -8.44 -2.57 -9.49
C TYR A 114 -7.56 -1.64 -10.31
N LYS A 115 -6.36 -2.09 -10.68
CA LYS A 115 -5.47 -1.44 -11.64
C LYS A 115 -5.74 -1.90 -13.08
N GLY A 116 -6.41 -3.05 -13.23
CA GLY A 116 -6.87 -3.61 -14.49
C GLY A 116 -7.49 -4.99 -14.28
N ARG A 117 -7.89 -5.67 -15.36
CA ARG A 117 -8.66 -6.93 -15.32
C ARG A 117 -8.06 -8.04 -14.44
N ASN A 118 -6.72 -8.17 -14.43
CA ASN A 118 -6.01 -9.20 -13.66
C ASN A 118 -5.12 -8.61 -12.55
N SER A 119 -5.17 -7.30 -12.33
CA SER A 119 -4.35 -6.64 -11.32
C SER A 119 -5.26 -5.92 -10.35
N HIS A 120 -5.57 -6.61 -9.25
CA HIS A 120 -6.28 -6.03 -8.13
C HIS A 120 -5.53 -6.34 -6.84
N PHE A 121 -5.80 -5.55 -5.83
CA PHE A 121 -5.43 -5.91 -4.48
C PHE A 121 -6.49 -5.43 -3.53
N SER A 122 -6.62 -6.15 -2.43
CA SER A 122 -7.59 -5.80 -1.40
C SER A 122 -6.92 -5.52 -0.07
N MET A 123 -7.58 -4.69 0.72
CA MET A 123 -7.13 -4.29 2.03
C MET A 123 -8.33 -4.03 2.93
N LEU A 124 -8.21 -4.45 4.18
CA LEU A 124 -9.27 -4.35 5.16
C LEU A 124 -8.98 -3.17 6.10
N PHE A 125 -9.98 -2.33 6.33
CA PHE A 125 -9.91 -1.14 7.15
C PHE A 125 -10.86 -1.24 8.33
N GLY A 126 -10.44 -0.77 9.50
CA GLY A 126 -11.27 -0.79 10.72
C GLY A 126 -12.29 0.34 10.82
N GLN A 127 -12.53 1.10 9.76
CA GLN A 127 -13.53 2.17 9.70
C GLN A 127 -14.78 1.68 8.96
N ASP A 128 -15.92 2.29 9.27
CA ASP A 128 -17.19 1.99 8.62
C ASP A 128 -17.22 2.45 7.15
N LEU A 129 -18.08 1.80 6.37
CA LEU A 129 -18.22 2.02 4.93
C LEU A 129 -18.46 3.49 4.59
N LYS A 130 -19.31 4.19 5.35
CA LYS A 130 -19.70 5.58 5.09
C LYS A 130 -18.54 6.53 5.32
N SER A 131 -17.73 6.30 6.36
CA SER A 131 -16.52 7.08 6.64
C SER A 131 -15.50 6.96 5.51
N ILE A 132 -15.29 5.75 4.99
CA ILE A 132 -14.36 5.51 3.88
C ILE A 132 -14.87 6.08 2.56
N GLU A 133 -16.16 5.90 2.27
CA GLU A 133 -16.81 6.47 1.08
C GLU A 133 -16.68 8.00 1.08
N LYS A 134 -16.96 8.64 2.21
CA LYS A 134 -16.82 10.09 2.37
C LYS A 134 -15.37 10.53 2.17
N PHE A 135 -14.41 9.81 2.73
CA PHE A 135 -12.99 10.12 2.56
C PHE A 135 -12.54 10.02 1.10
N LEU A 136 -12.94 8.97 0.38
CA LEU A 136 -12.57 8.79 -1.02
C LEU A 136 -13.26 9.79 -1.94
N SER A 137 -14.52 10.13 -1.66
CA SER A 137 -15.28 11.15 -2.39
C SER A 137 -14.66 12.55 -2.21
N GLN A 138 -14.26 12.92 -0.99
CA GLN A 138 -13.56 14.17 -0.72
C GLN A 138 -12.21 14.29 -1.43
N ASN A 139 -11.58 13.16 -1.78
CA ASN A 139 -10.34 13.11 -2.56
C ASN A 139 -10.59 13.01 -4.08
N GLY A 140 -11.82 13.23 -4.55
CA GLY A 140 -12.17 13.29 -5.97
C GLY A 140 -12.23 11.93 -6.67
N LEU A 141 -12.44 10.84 -5.92
CA LEU A 141 -12.49 9.47 -6.45
C LEU A 141 -13.91 8.93 -6.63
N GLU A 142 -14.92 9.74 -6.40
CA GLU A 142 -16.36 9.41 -6.50
C GLU A 142 -16.72 8.62 -7.77
N ASN A 143 -16.17 8.99 -8.92
CA ASN A 143 -16.45 8.36 -10.22
C ASN A 143 -15.84 6.97 -10.39
N LYS A 144 -14.99 6.52 -9.45
CA LYS A 144 -14.33 5.21 -9.48
C LYS A 144 -14.85 4.29 -8.38
N LEU A 145 -15.75 4.75 -7.51
CA LEU A 145 -16.26 3.99 -6.38
C LEU A 145 -17.39 3.06 -6.81
N VAL A 146 -17.32 1.80 -6.36
CA VAL A 146 -18.39 0.80 -6.50
C VAL A 146 -18.70 0.25 -5.12
N ILE A 147 -19.96 0.29 -4.69
CA ILE A 147 -20.40 -0.19 -3.38
C ILE A 147 -21.11 -1.54 -3.55
N GLY A 148 -20.71 -2.55 -2.78
CA GLY A 148 -21.28 -3.90 -2.84
C GLY A 148 -20.58 -4.82 -3.85
N GLU A 149 -21.22 -5.93 -4.20
CA GLU A 149 -20.67 -6.90 -5.16
C GLU A 149 -20.46 -6.27 -6.54
N MET A 150 -19.28 -6.52 -7.14
CA MET A 150 -19.01 -6.13 -8.52
C MET A 150 -20.08 -6.79 -9.40
N PRO A 151 -20.87 -6.05 -10.20
CA PRO A 151 -21.91 -6.64 -11.01
C PRO A 151 -21.28 -7.69 -11.94
N GLU A 152 -21.66 -8.96 -11.76
CA GLU A 152 -21.03 -10.11 -12.43
C GLU A 152 -21.11 -10.07 -13.96
N ASP A 153 -21.85 -9.13 -14.55
CA ASP A 153 -22.08 -9.09 -15.99
C ASP A 153 -21.98 -7.68 -16.61
N LYS A 154 -20.93 -6.92 -16.24
CA LYS A 154 -20.47 -5.82 -17.09
C LYS A 154 -18.97 -5.88 -17.26
N GLY A 155 -18.55 -6.52 -18.36
CA GLY A 155 -17.29 -6.19 -19.00
C GLY A 155 -17.09 -4.67 -19.00
N ILE A 156 -15.94 -4.25 -18.50
CA ILE A 156 -15.42 -2.88 -18.42
C ILE A 156 -16.10 -1.99 -19.45
N THR A 157 -17.13 -1.24 -19.03
CA THR A 157 -17.66 -0.16 -19.86
C THR A 157 -16.76 1.03 -19.64
N ILE A 158 -15.72 1.07 -20.48
CA ILE A 158 -14.87 2.23 -20.72
C ILE A 158 -15.80 3.46 -20.80
N PRO A 159 -15.61 4.51 -19.99
CA PRO A 159 -16.33 5.75 -20.24
C PRO A 159 -15.95 6.22 -21.65
N LYS A 160 -16.91 6.20 -22.57
CA LYS A 160 -16.75 6.71 -23.94
C LYS A 160 -16.19 8.13 -23.82
N LYS A 161 -15.00 8.34 -24.41
CA LYS A 161 -14.47 9.68 -24.72
C LYS A 161 -15.60 10.55 -25.27
N PRO A 162 -15.71 11.83 -24.89
CA PRO A 162 -16.72 12.71 -25.46
C PRO A 162 -16.57 12.73 -26.97
N GLN A 163 -17.64 12.34 -27.65
CA GLN A 163 -17.77 12.29 -29.09
C GLN A 163 -17.65 13.72 -29.61
N LYS A 164 -16.54 14.04 -30.31
CA LYS A 164 -16.40 15.29 -31.04
C LYS A 164 -17.61 15.43 -31.97
N SER A 165 -18.44 16.43 -31.72
CA SER A 165 -19.51 16.85 -32.62
C SER A 165 -18.88 17.27 -33.94
N ASN A 166 -19.16 16.51 -34.98
CA ASN A 166 -18.81 16.90 -36.34
C ASN A 166 -19.82 17.98 -36.75
N VAL A 167 -19.41 19.24 -36.67
CA VAL A 167 -20.16 20.36 -37.23
C VAL A 167 -20.02 20.28 -38.74
N LYS A 168 -21.12 19.94 -39.43
CA LYS A 168 -21.25 20.14 -40.87
C LYS A 168 -21.42 21.65 -41.14
N ASN A 169 -20.56 22.21 -41.97
CA ASN A 169 -20.86 23.32 -42.85
C ASN A 169 -20.44 22.91 -44.26
#